data_AF-A0A8A4TME5-F1
#
_entry.id   AF-A0A8A4TME5-F1
#
_cell.length_a   1.000
_cell.length_b   1.000
_cell.length_c   1.000
_cell.angle_alpha   90.00
_cell.angle_beta   90.00
_cell.angle_gamma   90.00
#
_symmetry.space_group_name_H-M   'P 1'
#
loop_
_entity.id
_entity.type
_entity.pdbx_description
1 polymer ?
#
loop_
_entity_poly.entity_id
_entity_poly.type
_entity_poly.pdbx_seq_one_letter_code
_entity_poly.pdbx_strand_id
1 'polypeptide(L)'
;MIVIIVLAVLSALVITALGNYQATQLNSRRVADLDHLITVVNSHYEINDTIPDPDGNTRKFDHNGNYTHSYTDALGISGYVGSSTFPKTFLAMPIFDPYTKHLYAYGKQYGEKPHFDFGTIINRQGEYISYITGNFSGELLTSLIKDFNSPHFVDDGSPDFLPYDPYDRRVTGRF
;
A
#
# COMPACT_ATOMS: atom_id res chain seq x y z
N MET A 1 35.21 30.28 -15.56
CA MET A 1 33.96 29.71 -16.12
C MET A 1 33.97 28.18 -16.17
N ILE A 2 34.97 27.53 -16.78
CA ILE A 2 35.01 26.05 -16.93
C ILE A 2 34.90 25.31 -15.58
N VAL A 3 35.63 25.75 -14.55
CA VAL A 3 35.60 25.13 -13.21
C VAL A 3 34.22 25.18 -12.57
N ILE A 4 33.47 26.28 -12.77
CA ILE A 4 32.12 26.46 -12.20
C ILE A 4 31.13 25.50 -12.89
N ILE A 5 31.26 25.32 -14.20
CA ILE A 5 30.41 24.40 -14.98
C ILE A 5 30.65 22.94 -14.54
N VAL A 6 31.92 22.56 -14.40
CA VAL A 6 32.29 21.20 -13.95
C VAL A 6 31.76 20.91 -12.55
N LEU A 7 31.88 21.87 -11.62
CA LEU A 7 31.32 21.74 -10.27
C LEU A 7 29.80 21.60 -10.29
N ALA A 8 29.08 22.40 -11.08
CA ALA A 8 27.63 22.32 -11.19
C ALA A 8 27.14 20.95 -11.71
N VAL A 9 27.83 20.39 -12.71
CA VAL A 9 27.51 19.06 -13.26
C VAL A 9 27.80 17.95 -12.25
N LEU A 10 28.95 18.00 -11.56
CA LEU A 10 29.29 17.05 -10.50
C LEU A 10 28.29 17.09 -9.33
N SER A 11 27.90 18.28 -8.89
CA SER A 11 26.89 18.44 -7.84
C SER A 11 25.53 17.86 -8.27
N ALA A 12 25.09 18.11 -9.51
CA ALA A 12 23.85 17.54 -10.02
C ALA A 12 23.89 15.99 -10.06
N LEU A 13 25.01 15.40 -10.48
CA LEU A 13 25.20 13.95 -10.49
C LEU A 13 25.22 13.33 -9.09
N VAL A 14 25.83 14.00 -8.12
CA VAL A 14 25.85 13.55 -6.72
C VAL A 14 24.46 13.64 -6.11
N ILE A 15 23.71 14.72 -6.37
CA ILE A 15 22.35 14.90 -5.86
C ILE A 15 21.41 13.82 -6.42
N THR A 16 21.48 13.52 -7.72
CA THR A 16 20.65 12.46 -8.32
C THR A 16 21.03 11.07 -7.79
N ALA A 17 22.33 10.78 -7.63
CA ALA A 17 22.78 9.52 -7.05
C ALA A 17 22.34 9.35 -5.59
N LEU A 18 22.43 10.40 -4.78
CA LEU A 18 21.98 10.37 -3.38
C LEU A 18 20.46 10.22 -3.26
N GLY A 19 19.68 10.89 -4.12
CA GLY A 19 18.23 10.73 -4.17
C GLY A 19 17.80 9.31 -4.51
N ASN A 20 18.44 8.69 -5.51
CA ASN A 20 18.18 7.31 -5.90
C ASN A 20 18.55 6.31 -4.78
N TYR A 21 19.64 6.58 -4.05
CA TYR A 21 20.07 5.75 -2.92
C TYR A 21 19.06 5.81 -1.76
N GLN A 22 18.59 7.01 -1.40
CA GLN A 22 17.57 7.18 -0.37
C GLN A 22 16.25 6.49 -0.75
N ALA A 23 15.79 6.66 -2.00
CA ALA A 23 14.59 5.99 -2.51
C ALA A 23 14.73 4.45 -2.43
N THR A 24 15.91 3.92 -2.77
CA THR A 24 16.18 2.47 -2.67
C THR A 24 16.09 1.99 -1.23
N GLN A 25 16.71 2.68 -0.27
CA GLN A 25 16.62 2.31 1.14
C GLN A 25 15.19 2.35 1.68
N LEU A 26 14.43 3.39 1.35
CA LEU A 26 13.04 3.53 1.75
C LEU A 26 12.17 2.41 1.17
N ASN A 27 12.35 2.08 -0.12
CA ASN A 27 11.64 0.97 -0.75
C ASN A 27 11.98 -0.36 -0.08
N SER A 28 13.27 -0.65 0.15
CA SER A 28 13.68 -1.87 0.83
C SER A 28 13.08 -1.98 2.22
N ARG A 29 12.99 -0.85 2.95
CA ARG A 29 12.36 -0.83 4.26
C ARG A 29 10.86 -1.11 4.17
N ARG A 30 10.15 -0.49 3.24
CA ARG A 30 8.72 -0.72 3.01
C ARG A 30 8.41 -2.17 2.67
N VAL A 31 9.18 -2.78 1.76
CA VAL A 31 9.03 -4.20 1.40
C VAL A 31 9.24 -5.08 2.62
N ALA A 32 10.31 -4.84 3.40
CA ALA A 32 10.58 -5.60 4.61
C ALA A 32 9.49 -5.45 5.68
N ASP A 33 8.91 -4.24 5.82
CA ASP A 33 7.78 -4.02 6.71
C ASP A 33 6.55 -4.81 6.24
N LEU A 34 6.25 -4.87 4.93
CA LEU A 34 5.14 -5.66 4.40
C LEU A 34 5.36 -7.17 4.58
N ASP A 35 6.57 -7.68 4.34
CA ASP A 35 6.91 -9.09 4.57
C ASP A 35 6.74 -9.48 6.05
N HIS A 36 7.11 -8.58 6.96
CA HIS A 36 6.87 -8.76 8.38
C HIS A 36 5.36 -8.78 8.70
N LEU A 37 4.56 -7.89 8.10
CA LEU A 37 3.11 -7.87 8.28
C LEU A 37 2.43 -9.15 7.74
N ILE A 38 2.89 -9.70 6.62
CA ILE A 38 2.46 -11.01 6.11
C ILE A 38 2.72 -12.10 7.15
N THR A 39 3.92 -12.10 7.74
CA THR A 39 4.28 -13.07 8.78
C THR A 39 3.36 -12.92 10.00
N VAL A 40 3.08 -11.68 10.43
CA VAL A 40 2.17 -11.38 11.55
C VAL A 40 0.75 -11.89 11.28
N VAL A 41 0.20 -11.67 10.07
CA VAL A 41 -1.12 -12.21 9.68
C VAL A 41 -1.14 -13.72 9.73
N ASN A 42 -0.13 -14.36 9.14
CA ASN A 42 -0.06 -15.82 9.09
C ASN A 42 0.03 -16.41 10.49
N SER A 43 0.86 -15.85 11.38
CA SER A 43 0.93 -16.29 12.78
C SER A 43 -0.39 -16.06 13.53
N HIS A 44 -1.09 -14.94 13.26
CA HIS A 44 -2.42 -14.71 13.83
C HIS A 44 -3.43 -15.75 13.35
N TYR A 45 -3.43 -16.07 12.07
CA TYR A 45 -4.30 -17.08 11.49
C TYR A 45 -4.00 -18.48 12.05
N GLU A 46 -2.73 -18.87 12.16
CA GLU A 46 -2.33 -20.15 12.75
C GLU A 46 -2.82 -20.35 14.20
N ILE A 47 -2.90 -19.28 14.98
CA ILE A 47 -3.31 -19.33 16.39
C ILE A 47 -4.82 -19.17 16.58
N ASN A 48 -5.45 -18.28 15.81
CA ASN A 48 -6.84 -17.86 16.03
C ASN A 48 -7.82 -18.36 14.95
N ASP A 49 -7.34 -19.09 13.93
CA ASP A 49 -8.08 -19.55 12.74
C ASP A 49 -8.86 -18.42 12.03
N THR A 50 -8.39 -17.19 12.20
CA THR A 50 -9.02 -15.99 11.68
C THR A 50 -7.95 -14.96 11.31
N ILE A 51 -8.18 -14.26 10.21
CA ILE A 51 -7.42 -13.07 9.85
C ILE A 51 -8.16 -11.86 10.45
N PRO A 52 -7.48 -10.90 11.08
CA PRO A 52 -8.14 -9.73 11.63
C PRO A 52 -8.66 -8.78 10.53
N ASP A 53 -9.66 -7.98 10.88
CA ASP A 53 -10.14 -6.93 10.00
C ASP A 53 -9.20 -5.70 10.07
N PRO A 54 -9.08 -4.91 8.99
CA PRO A 54 -8.33 -3.65 9.00
C PRO A 54 -8.92 -2.64 9.99
N ASP A 55 -8.09 -1.66 10.35
CA ASP A 55 -8.44 -0.54 11.24
C ASP A 55 -8.36 0.79 10.47
N GLY A 56 -9.21 1.74 10.85
CA GLY A 56 -9.22 3.11 10.30
C GLY A 56 -9.71 3.21 8.86
N ASN A 57 -10.67 4.11 8.60
CA ASN A 57 -11.22 4.38 7.26
C ASN A 57 -11.61 3.11 6.49
N THR A 58 -12.27 2.17 7.17
CA THR A 58 -12.54 0.87 6.56
C THR A 58 -13.64 0.94 5.51
N ARG A 59 -13.45 0.19 4.42
CA ARG A 59 -14.41 0.10 3.31
C ARG A 59 -14.66 -1.34 2.94
N LYS A 60 -15.90 -1.67 2.63
CA LYS A 60 -16.27 -3.01 2.18
C LYS A 60 -16.65 -2.98 0.74
N PHE A 61 -16.43 -4.11 0.07
CA PHE A 61 -16.69 -4.25 -1.35
C PHE A 61 -17.50 -5.52 -1.62
N ASP A 62 -18.43 -5.44 -2.56
CA ASP A 62 -19.19 -6.59 -3.04
C ASP A 62 -18.37 -7.45 -4.03
N HIS A 63 -18.99 -8.50 -4.57
CA HIS A 63 -18.35 -9.40 -5.55
C HIS A 63 -17.93 -8.72 -6.87
N ASN A 64 -18.45 -7.53 -7.15
CA ASN A 64 -18.11 -6.74 -8.32
C ASN A 64 -17.03 -5.69 -8.00
N GLY A 65 -16.54 -5.63 -6.77
CA GLY A 65 -15.63 -4.58 -6.30
C GLY A 65 -16.33 -3.28 -5.88
N ASN A 66 -17.66 -3.24 -5.88
CA ASN A 66 -18.42 -2.04 -5.52
C ASN A 66 -18.45 -1.79 -4.03
N TYR A 67 -18.29 -0.53 -3.64
CA TYR A 67 -18.48 -0.13 -2.25
C TYR A 67 -19.85 -0.57 -1.74
N THR A 68 -19.87 -1.22 -0.58
CA THR A 68 -21.10 -1.72 0.04
C THR A 68 -21.16 -1.39 1.52
N HIS A 69 -22.37 -1.05 1.99
CA HIS A 69 -22.68 -0.92 3.41
C HIS A 69 -23.14 -2.25 4.03
N SER A 70 -23.49 -3.25 3.21
CA SER A 70 -24.00 -4.55 3.65
C SER A 70 -22.86 -5.45 4.11
N TYR A 71 -22.98 -6.05 5.30
CA TYR A 71 -22.05 -7.08 5.77
C TYR A 71 -22.31 -8.44 5.12
N THR A 72 -23.56 -8.72 4.76
CA THR A 72 -23.95 -10.04 4.22
C THR A 72 -23.50 -10.25 2.79
N ASP A 73 -23.31 -9.17 2.03
CA ASP A 73 -22.96 -9.22 0.60
C ASP A 73 -21.51 -8.76 0.33
N ALA A 74 -20.72 -8.55 1.39
CA ALA A 74 -19.34 -8.11 1.26
C ALA A 74 -18.43 -9.28 0.86
N LEU A 75 -17.73 -9.12 -0.26
CA LEU A 75 -16.61 -9.97 -0.67
C LEU A 75 -15.39 -9.74 0.23
N GLY A 76 -15.16 -8.50 0.66
CA GLY A 76 -13.97 -8.15 1.43
C GLY A 76 -14.04 -6.77 2.06
N ILE A 77 -12.97 -6.44 2.79
CA ILE A 77 -12.80 -5.19 3.53
C ILE A 77 -11.38 -4.65 3.34
N SER A 78 -11.24 -3.33 3.24
CA SER A 78 -9.98 -2.60 3.22
C SER A 78 -9.90 -1.57 4.34
N GLY A 79 -8.70 -1.10 4.60
CA GLY A 79 -8.38 0.00 5.49
C GLY A 79 -6.87 0.00 5.74
N TYR A 80 -6.47 0.22 6.99
CA TYR A 80 -5.07 0.25 7.38
C TYR A 80 -4.71 -0.81 8.43
N VAL A 81 -3.42 -1.08 8.57
CA VAL A 81 -2.89 -1.84 9.71
C VAL A 81 -2.68 -0.91 10.90
N GLY A 82 -3.75 -0.68 11.66
CA GLY A 82 -3.73 0.17 12.85
C GLY A 82 -3.40 -0.58 14.12
N SER A 83 -3.44 0.15 15.24
CA SER A 83 -3.18 -0.40 16.58
C SER A 83 -4.22 -1.41 17.04
N SER A 84 -5.42 -1.42 16.44
CA SER A 84 -6.47 -2.38 16.77
C SER A 84 -6.54 -3.57 15.81
N THR A 85 -5.82 -3.55 14.70
CA THR A 85 -5.78 -4.66 13.73
C THR A 85 -5.21 -5.92 14.36
N PHE A 86 -4.11 -5.82 15.10
CA PHE A 86 -3.48 -6.96 15.75
C PHE A 86 -3.38 -6.77 17.27
N PRO A 87 -3.64 -7.82 18.07
CA PRO A 87 -3.27 -7.81 19.48
C PRO A 87 -1.77 -7.61 19.66
N LYS A 88 -1.37 -6.96 20.77
CA LYS A 88 0.03 -6.64 21.08
C LYS A 88 0.96 -7.86 21.15
N THR A 89 0.42 -9.05 21.33
CA THR A 89 1.16 -10.32 21.30
C THR A 89 1.69 -10.66 19.91
N PHE A 90 1.03 -10.21 18.85
CA PHE A 90 1.43 -10.43 17.45
C PHE A 90 2.18 -9.23 16.89
N LEU A 91 1.73 -8.02 17.23
CA LEU A 91 2.37 -6.78 16.80
C LEU A 91 2.38 -5.77 17.95
N ALA A 92 3.56 -5.57 18.55
CA ALA A 92 3.70 -4.73 19.74
C ALA A 92 3.31 -3.26 19.49
N MET A 93 3.58 -2.76 18.28
CA MET A 93 3.23 -1.41 17.85
C MET A 93 2.93 -1.37 16.34
N PRO A 94 2.07 -0.44 15.89
CA PRO A 94 1.84 -0.24 14.46
C PRO A 94 3.15 0.08 13.74
N ILE A 95 3.28 -0.43 12.52
CA ILE A 95 4.41 -0.14 11.64
C ILE A 95 4.00 1.00 10.71
N PHE A 96 4.83 2.03 10.66
CA PHE A 96 4.59 3.21 9.85
C PHE A 96 5.56 3.24 8.66
N ASP A 97 5.04 3.71 7.54
CA ASP A 97 5.84 4.02 6.36
C ASP A 97 7.00 4.97 6.74
N PRO A 98 8.25 4.62 6.44
CA PRO A 98 9.41 5.38 6.88
C PRO A 98 9.48 6.78 6.26
N TYR A 99 8.81 7.02 5.14
CA TYR A 99 8.78 8.30 4.44
C TYR A 99 7.53 9.11 4.81
N THR A 100 6.34 8.54 4.61
CA THR A 100 5.07 9.26 4.80
C THR A 100 4.61 9.31 6.26
N LYS A 101 5.15 8.43 7.12
CA LYS A 101 4.74 8.24 8.51
C LYS A 101 3.28 7.81 8.67
N HIS A 102 2.67 7.29 7.61
CA HIS A 102 1.32 6.73 7.64
C HIS A 102 1.34 5.21 7.82
N LEU A 103 0.19 4.64 8.15
CA LEU A 103 -0.01 3.20 8.26
C LEU A 103 -0.02 2.55 6.87
N TYR A 104 0.37 1.27 6.81
CA TYR A 104 0.27 0.48 5.60
C TYR A 104 -1.18 0.10 5.29
N ALA A 105 -1.48 0.06 4.00
CA ALA A 105 -2.79 -0.33 3.51
C ALA A 105 -2.99 -1.84 3.64
N TYR A 106 -4.21 -2.25 3.95
CA TYR A 106 -4.52 -3.65 4.23
C TYR A 106 -5.90 -4.01 3.70
N GLY A 107 -5.98 -5.15 3.01
CA GLY A 107 -7.21 -5.72 2.49
C GLY A 107 -7.34 -7.19 2.84
N LYS A 108 -8.57 -7.63 3.10
CA LYS A 108 -8.93 -9.02 3.41
C LYS A 108 -10.19 -9.43 2.66
N GLN A 109 -10.22 -10.66 2.17
CA GLN A 109 -11.45 -11.30 1.68
C GLN A 109 -12.19 -11.99 2.82
N TYR A 110 -13.52 -11.93 2.77
CA TYR A 110 -14.37 -12.82 3.54
C TYR A 110 -14.55 -14.16 2.79
N GLY A 111 -14.39 -15.28 3.48
CA GLY A 111 -14.53 -16.61 2.88
C GLY A 111 -13.87 -17.71 3.73
N GLU A 112 -13.94 -18.94 3.23
CA GLU A 112 -13.39 -20.13 3.91
C GLU A 112 -11.86 -20.18 3.91
N LYS A 113 -11.21 -19.46 2.99
CA LYS A 113 -9.75 -19.42 2.87
C LYS A 113 -9.20 -18.05 3.26
N PRO A 114 -8.07 -18.01 3.98
CA PRO A 114 -7.41 -16.75 4.34
C PRO A 114 -6.84 -16.08 3.09
N HIS A 115 -7.54 -15.07 2.57
CA HIS A 115 -7.04 -14.23 1.49
C HIS A 115 -6.86 -12.79 1.97
N PHE A 116 -5.67 -12.25 1.79
CA PHE A 116 -5.32 -10.90 2.21
C PHE A 116 -4.17 -10.35 1.38
N ASP A 117 -4.08 -9.03 1.34
CA ASP A 117 -2.97 -8.28 0.74
C ASP A 117 -2.59 -7.08 1.60
N PHE A 118 -1.33 -6.68 1.49
CA PHE A 118 -0.83 -5.40 1.98
C PHE A 118 -0.36 -4.51 0.84
N GLY A 119 -0.53 -3.20 1.03
CA GLY A 119 -0.19 -2.18 0.04
C GLY A 119 0.71 -1.09 0.58
N THR A 120 1.69 -0.70 -0.24
CA THR A 120 2.50 0.51 -0.06
C THR A 120 2.86 1.12 -1.41
N ILE A 121 3.67 2.18 -1.42
CA ILE A 121 4.18 2.82 -2.62
C ILE A 121 5.69 2.72 -2.63
N ILE A 122 6.27 2.43 -3.78
CA ILE A 122 7.73 2.42 -3.98
C ILE A 122 8.11 3.43 -5.04
N ASN A 123 9.26 4.10 -4.85
CA ASN A 123 9.82 5.02 -5.83
C ASN A 123 10.83 4.29 -6.73
N ARG A 124 10.52 4.13 -8.00
CA ARG A 124 11.46 3.61 -9.00
C ARG A 124 11.93 4.76 -9.88
N GLN A 125 13.16 5.22 -9.65
CA GLN A 125 13.82 6.23 -10.49
C GLN A 125 13.02 7.55 -10.63
N GLY A 126 12.33 7.98 -9.57
CA GLY A 126 11.51 9.19 -9.56
C GLY A 126 10.03 8.94 -9.83
N GLU A 127 9.65 7.75 -10.30
CA GLU A 127 8.25 7.37 -10.48
C GLU A 127 7.74 6.62 -9.25
N TYR A 128 6.57 7.03 -8.75
CA TYR A 128 5.92 6.37 -7.63
C TYR A 128 4.94 5.33 -8.15
N ILE A 129 5.09 4.08 -7.72
CA ILE A 129 4.21 2.97 -8.14
C ILE A 129 3.62 2.27 -6.91
N SER A 130 2.39 1.78 -7.04
CA SER A 130 1.76 0.91 -6.05
C SER A 130 2.51 -0.42 -5.98
N TYR A 131 2.82 -0.87 -4.77
CA TYR A 131 3.39 -2.18 -4.48
C TYR A 131 2.44 -2.94 -3.56
N ILE A 132 1.91 -4.05 -4.06
CA ILE A 132 0.96 -4.92 -3.35
C ILE A 132 1.60 -6.30 -3.21
N THR A 133 1.47 -6.91 -2.03
CA THR A 133 1.97 -8.25 -1.73
C THR A 133 1.00 -9.00 -0.81
N GLY A 134 0.88 -10.31 -0.99
CA GLY A 134 -0.07 -11.15 -0.26
C GLY A 134 -0.37 -12.43 -1.02
N ASN A 135 -1.53 -13.02 -0.76
CA ASN A 135 -1.92 -14.33 -1.28
C ASN A 135 -3.26 -14.32 -2.03
N PHE A 136 -3.68 -13.14 -2.49
CA PHE A 136 -4.91 -12.98 -3.22
C PHE A 136 -4.82 -13.54 -4.65
N SER A 137 -5.77 -14.40 -5.05
CA SER A 137 -5.83 -14.96 -6.39
C SER A 137 -6.97 -14.34 -7.20
N GLY A 138 -6.69 -13.30 -8.00
CA GLY A 138 -7.60 -12.85 -9.06
C GLY A 138 -7.28 -11.45 -9.61
N GLU A 139 -7.54 -11.24 -10.91
CA GLU A 139 -7.27 -9.98 -11.61
C GLU A 139 -8.16 -8.82 -11.14
N LEU A 140 -9.34 -9.13 -10.58
CA LEU A 140 -10.23 -8.15 -9.95
C LEU A 140 -9.68 -7.62 -8.62
N LEU A 141 -8.60 -8.17 -8.06
CA LEU A 141 -8.35 -8.12 -6.61
C LEU A 141 -7.10 -7.36 -6.17
N THR A 142 -6.32 -6.84 -7.12
CA THR A 142 -5.55 -5.62 -6.84
C THR A 142 -6.48 -4.51 -6.33
N SER A 143 -7.76 -4.55 -6.71
CA SER A 143 -8.78 -3.60 -6.26
C SER A 143 -9.11 -3.60 -4.76
N LEU A 144 -8.86 -4.64 -3.96
CA LEU A 144 -9.35 -4.59 -2.58
C LEU A 144 -8.61 -3.55 -1.75
N ILE A 145 -7.34 -3.27 -2.03
CA ILE A 145 -6.62 -2.20 -1.36
C ILE A 145 -6.93 -0.88 -2.07
N LYS A 146 -8.09 -0.29 -1.75
CA LYS A 146 -8.49 1.04 -2.24
C LYS A 146 -7.99 2.20 -1.40
N ASP A 147 -7.44 1.94 -0.23
CA ASP A 147 -7.01 2.98 0.70
C ASP A 147 -5.48 3.07 0.72
N PHE A 148 -4.90 4.05 0.03
CA PHE A 148 -3.47 4.38 0.21
C PHE A 148 -3.35 5.74 0.89
N ASN A 149 -2.43 5.84 1.85
CA ASN A 149 -2.17 7.09 2.57
C ASN A 149 -0.79 7.63 2.19
N SER A 150 -0.72 8.24 1.01
CA SER A 150 0.50 8.86 0.49
C SER A 150 0.17 10.17 -0.22
N PRO A 151 1.04 11.19 -0.13
CA PRO A 151 0.85 12.45 -0.86
C PRO A 151 0.78 12.26 -2.39
N HIS A 152 1.24 11.11 -2.89
CA HIS A 152 1.25 10.75 -4.30
C HIS A 152 0.09 9.87 -4.73
N PHE A 153 -0.80 9.45 -3.84
CA PHE A 153 -1.88 8.54 -4.23
C PHE A 153 -3.15 8.95 -3.50
N VAL A 154 -4.20 9.23 -4.27
CA VAL A 154 -5.49 9.61 -3.74
C VAL A 154 -6.48 8.51 -4.08
N ASP A 155 -7.20 8.08 -3.05
CA ASP A 155 -8.41 7.31 -3.23
C ASP A 155 -9.50 8.22 -3.83
N ASP A 156 -10.00 7.89 -5.02
CA ASP A 156 -11.08 8.64 -5.68
C ASP A 156 -12.48 8.16 -5.34
N GLY A 157 -12.62 7.23 -4.37
CA GLY A 157 -13.88 6.62 -4.05
C GLY A 157 -14.44 5.75 -5.18
N SER A 158 -13.66 5.47 -6.24
CA SER A 158 -14.08 4.55 -7.28
C SER A 158 -14.01 3.11 -6.77
N PRO A 159 -15.09 2.34 -6.94
CA PRO A 159 -15.04 0.90 -6.70
C PRO A 159 -14.13 0.17 -7.69
N ASP A 160 -13.93 0.74 -8.88
CA ASP A 160 -13.31 0.03 -10.00
C ASP A 160 -11.80 0.31 -10.11
N PHE A 161 -11.32 1.44 -9.59
CA PHE A 161 -9.93 1.86 -9.80
C PHE A 161 -9.07 1.72 -8.55
N LEU A 162 -7.85 1.23 -8.73
CA LEU A 162 -6.81 1.35 -7.71
C LEU A 162 -6.55 2.82 -7.41
N PRO A 163 -6.05 3.14 -6.20
CA PRO A 163 -5.55 4.48 -5.93
C PRO A 163 -4.48 4.82 -6.95
N TYR A 164 -4.56 6.04 -7.44
CA TYR A 164 -3.71 6.54 -8.51
C TYR A 164 -3.05 7.84 -8.06
N ASP A 165 -1.96 8.16 -8.72
CA ASP A 165 -1.34 9.45 -8.53
C ASP A 165 -2.20 10.55 -9.14
N PRO A 166 -2.76 11.48 -8.34
CA PRO A 166 -3.60 12.56 -8.87
C PRO A 166 -2.84 13.42 -9.89
N TYR A 167 -1.50 13.42 -9.85
CA TYR A 167 -0.63 14.14 -10.78
C TYR A 167 -0.31 13.35 -12.05
N ASP A 168 -0.63 12.04 -12.11
CA ASP A 168 -0.40 11.18 -13.28
C ASP A 168 -1.63 11.04 -14.19
N ARG A 169 -2.72 11.79 -13.92
CA ARG A 169 -3.78 12.01 -14.93
C ARG A 169 -3.26 12.93 -16.05
N ARG A 170 -2.38 12.39 -16.90
CA ARG A 170 -2.40 12.77 -18.32
C ARG A 170 -3.76 12.35 -18.85
N VAL A 171 -4.68 13.30 -18.92
CA VAL A 171 -5.93 13.18 -19.66
C VAL A 171 -5.55 12.93 -21.13
N THR A 172 -5.39 11.67 -21.53
CA THR A 172 -5.55 11.26 -22.93
C THR A 172 -7.03 11.25 -23.23
N GLY A 173 -7.63 12.44 -23.28
CA GLY A 173 -8.94 12.64 -23.85
C GLY A 173 -8.85 12.30 -25.34
N ARG A 174 -9.53 11.23 -25.74
CA ARG A 174 -9.99 11.10 -27.12
C ARG A 174 -11.41 11.67 -27.15
N PHE A 175 -11.57 12.77 -27.90
CA PHE A 175 -12.85 13.17 -28.46
C PHE A 175 -13.32 12.10 -29.46
#